data_AF-A0A3Q2QTM5-F1
#
_entry.id   AF-A0A3Q2QTM5-F1
#
_cell.length_a   1.000
_cell.length_b   1.000
_cell.length_c   1.000
_cell.angle_alpha   90.00
_cell.angle_beta   90.00
_cell.angle_gamma   90.00
#
_symmetry.space_group_name_H-M   'P 1'
#
loop_
_entity.id
_entity.type
_entity.pdbx_description
1 polymer ?
#
loop_
_entity_poly.entity_id
_entity_poly.type
_entity_poly.pdbx_seq_one_letter_code
_entity_poly.pdbx_strand_id
1 'polypeptide(L)'
;MLEDVAGSRTSSFSPCLPSPSPNAFPALDMDIGGLTTVVANSAYINARGSIDGSNPATARDKKYHARLKLPHITVCEGLRDTLDLAFDSVCVEQPIGKRLFREFLEANKEYLGASRLWKDIEDYDMAEDSDRAKKASKIVQRYMDPSAKHFCPYLPEGTIAKVKENLEAVGDDFLHLSKVVAQLHKIYNISTV
;
A
#
# COMPACT_ATOMS: atom_id res chain seq x y z
N MET A 1 -44.85 -51.97 -89.43
CA MET A 1 -46.08 -51.67 -90.18
C MET A 1 -46.78 -50.55 -89.44
N LEU A 2 -46.86 -49.37 -90.08
CA LEU A 2 -47.72 -48.21 -89.78
C LEU A 2 -47.61 -47.57 -88.38
N GLU A 3 -47.67 -46.26 -88.19
CA GLU A 3 -47.63 -45.12 -89.09
C GLU A 3 -47.24 -43.87 -88.28
N ASP A 4 -46.89 -42.85 -89.05
CA ASP A 4 -46.47 -41.50 -88.72
C ASP A 4 -47.59 -40.63 -88.08
N VAL A 5 -47.25 -39.35 -87.87
CA VAL A 5 -48.14 -38.15 -87.75
C VAL A 5 -48.33 -37.53 -86.35
N ALA A 6 -47.36 -36.67 -86.03
CA ALA A 6 -47.47 -35.20 -85.86
C ALA A 6 -48.30 -34.58 -84.72
N GLY A 7 -47.69 -33.58 -84.05
CA GLY A 7 -48.45 -32.60 -83.26
C GLY A 7 -47.63 -31.65 -82.37
N SER A 8 -46.91 -30.70 -82.96
CA SER A 8 -46.16 -29.60 -82.33
C SER A 8 -46.91 -28.77 -81.27
N ARG A 9 -46.19 -28.25 -80.24
CA ARG A 9 -45.99 -26.80 -79.95
C ARG A 9 -45.36 -26.54 -78.56
N THR A 10 -44.13 -26.02 -78.60
CA THR A 10 -43.61 -24.84 -77.88
C THR A 10 -44.11 -24.49 -76.46
N SER A 11 -43.20 -24.45 -75.48
CA SER A 11 -42.58 -23.18 -75.02
C SER A 11 -41.68 -23.42 -73.81
N SER A 12 -40.46 -22.91 -73.91
CA SER A 12 -39.45 -22.80 -72.87
C SER A 12 -39.87 -21.80 -71.79
N PHE A 13 -39.88 -22.22 -70.52
CA PHE A 13 -39.89 -21.31 -69.38
C PHE A 13 -38.81 -21.72 -68.39
N SER A 14 -37.67 -21.03 -68.46
CA SER A 14 -36.73 -20.88 -67.35
C SER A 14 -37.06 -19.56 -66.66
N PRO A 15 -37.47 -19.53 -65.38
CA PRO A 15 -37.45 -18.31 -64.60
C PRO A 15 -36.12 -18.19 -63.86
N CYS A 16 -35.42 -17.10 -64.14
CA CYS A 16 -34.19 -16.66 -63.52
C CYS A 16 -34.27 -16.59 -61.98
N LEU A 17 -33.16 -16.91 -61.33
CA LEU A 17 -32.87 -16.56 -59.94
C LEU A 17 -33.09 -15.06 -59.68
N PRO A 18 -33.73 -14.65 -58.56
CA PRO A 18 -33.80 -13.25 -58.20
C PRO A 18 -32.45 -12.76 -57.68
N SER A 19 -32.00 -11.64 -58.24
CA SER A 19 -30.88 -10.83 -57.75
C SER A 19 -31.18 -10.21 -56.38
N PRO A 20 -30.17 -9.93 -55.55
CA PRO A 20 -30.38 -9.34 -54.23
C PRO A 20 -30.75 -7.85 -54.35
N SER A 21 -31.73 -7.44 -53.55
CA SER A 21 -32.15 -6.03 -53.38
C SER A 21 -31.06 -5.21 -52.66
N PRO A 22 -30.80 -3.94 -53.06
CA PRO A 22 -29.72 -3.12 -52.51
C PRO A 22 -30.07 -2.39 -51.21
N ASN A 23 -31.23 -2.66 -50.58
CA ASN A 23 -31.70 -1.92 -49.40
C ASN A 23 -31.61 -2.73 -48.09
N ALA A 24 -30.50 -3.43 -47.87
CA ALA A 24 -30.14 -3.87 -46.53
C ALA A 24 -29.40 -2.70 -45.84
N PHE A 25 -30.12 -1.91 -45.04
CA PHE A 25 -29.50 -1.02 -44.07
C PHE A 25 -28.50 -1.84 -43.25
N PRO A 26 -27.22 -1.43 -43.11
CA PRO A 26 -26.31 -2.15 -42.25
C PRO A 26 -26.90 -2.03 -40.83
N ALA A 27 -27.29 -3.17 -40.26
CA ALA A 27 -27.49 -3.26 -38.83
C ALA A 27 -26.18 -2.76 -38.22
N LEU A 28 -26.24 -1.60 -37.56
CA LEU A 28 -25.19 -1.20 -36.64
C LEU A 28 -25.27 -2.23 -35.51
N ASP A 29 -24.56 -3.35 -35.69
CA ASP A 29 -24.19 -4.23 -34.60
C ASP A 29 -23.35 -3.37 -33.65
N MET A 30 -24.04 -2.73 -32.71
CA MET A 30 -23.42 -2.14 -31.55
C MET A 30 -22.69 -3.29 -30.85
N ASP A 31 -21.36 -3.31 -31.00
CA ASP A 31 -20.51 -4.36 -30.46
C ASP A 31 -20.73 -4.48 -28.95
N ILE A 32 -21.49 -5.50 -28.54
CA ILE A 32 -21.81 -5.81 -27.14
C ILE A 32 -20.50 -6.03 -26.35
N GLY A 33 -19.44 -6.51 -27.01
CA GLY A 33 -18.10 -6.63 -26.42
C GLY A 33 -17.45 -5.28 -26.10
N GLY A 34 -17.61 -4.29 -26.99
CA GLY A 34 -17.20 -2.92 -26.76
C GLY A 34 -17.97 -2.25 -25.62
N LEU A 35 -19.30 -2.43 -25.58
CA LEU A 35 -20.15 -1.84 -24.55
C LEU A 35 -19.88 -2.42 -23.15
N THR A 36 -19.73 -3.75 -23.04
CA THR A 36 -19.38 -4.41 -21.77
C THR A 36 -18.03 -3.94 -21.24
N THR A 37 -17.06 -3.73 -22.14
CA THR A 37 -15.74 -3.19 -21.80
C THR A 37 -15.83 -1.76 -21.29
N VAL A 38 -16.61 -0.89 -21.94
CA VAL A 38 -16.83 0.49 -21.49
C VAL A 38 -17.56 0.54 -20.15
N VAL A 39 -18.57 -0.31 -19.94
CA VAL A 39 -19.29 -0.43 -18.66
C VAL A 39 -18.35 -0.91 -17.56
N ALA A 40 -17.52 -1.93 -17.82
CA ALA A 40 -16.52 -2.41 -16.86
C ALA A 40 -15.47 -1.34 -16.53
N ASN A 41 -14.97 -0.62 -17.53
CA ASN A 41 -14.01 0.46 -17.35
C ASN A 41 -14.60 1.64 -16.58
N SER A 42 -15.85 2.02 -16.85
CA SER A 42 -16.53 3.09 -16.09
C SER A 42 -16.78 2.70 -14.64
N ALA A 43 -17.18 1.44 -14.39
CA ALA A 43 -17.31 0.90 -13.03
C ALA A 43 -15.96 0.87 -12.30
N TYR A 44 -14.87 0.48 -12.98
CA TYR A 44 -13.52 0.50 -12.43
C TYR A 44 -13.04 1.91 -12.08
N ILE A 45 -13.22 2.89 -12.97
CA ILE A 45 -12.84 4.29 -12.74
C ILE A 45 -13.66 4.87 -11.57
N ASN A 46 -14.95 4.58 -11.48
CA ASN A 46 -15.78 4.98 -10.36
C ASN A 46 -15.36 4.31 -9.04
N ALA A 47 -14.97 3.03 -9.07
CA ALA A 47 -14.48 2.31 -7.90
C ALA A 47 -13.10 2.80 -7.41
N ARG A 48 -12.25 3.27 -8.34
CA ARG A 48 -10.96 3.89 -8.04
C ARG A 48 -11.09 5.28 -7.40
N GLY A 49 -12.28 5.88 -7.48
CA GLY A 49 -12.58 7.20 -6.96
C GLY A 49 -12.09 8.28 -7.93
N SER A 50 -13.03 9.07 -8.46
CA SER A 50 -12.69 10.31 -9.14
C SER A 50 -12.02 11.27 -8.15
N ILE A 51 -10.99 11.98 -8.62
CA ILE A 51 -10.27 13.04 -7.88
C ILE A 51 -11.16 14.24 -7.52
N ASP A 52 -12.43 14.25 -7.97
CA ASP A 52 -13.37 15.37 -7.85
C ASP A 52 -14.52 15.14 -6.84
N GLY A 53 -14.21 14.61 -5.65
CA GLY A 53 -14.90 14.91 -4.39
C GLY A 53 -16.41 14.59 -4.22
N SER A 54 -17.09 13.98 -5.20
CA SER A 54 -18.51 13.60 -5.06
C SER A 54 -18.63 12.24 -4.34
N ASN A 55 -19.33 12.23 -3.20
CA ASN A 55 -19.20 11.28 -2.08
C ASN A 55 -20.22 10.11 -2.09
N PRO A 56 -19.89 8.92 -2.63
CA PRO A 56 -20.38 7.63 -2.15
C PRO A 56 -19.49 7.03 -1.03
N ALA A 57 -18.35 7.65 -0.74
CA ALA A 57 -17.41 7.24 0.29
C ALA A 57 -18.00 7.33 1.71
N THR A 58 -18.70 8.41 2.05
CA THR A 58 -19.17 8.67 3.43
C THR A 58 -20.19 7.65 3.96
N ALA A 59 -21.07 7.11 3.11
CA ALA A 59 -22.02 6.05 3.49
C ALA A 59 -21.34 4.67 3.58
N ARG A 60 -20.35 4.41 2.73
CA ARG A 60 -19.46 3.24 2.82
C ARG A 60 -18.71 3.27 4.14
N ASP A 61 -18.17 4.40 4.52
CA ASP A 61 -17.34 4.56 5.71
C ASP A 61 -18.10 4.24 7.00
N LYS A 62 -19.38 4.64 7.12
CA LYS A 62 -20.21 4.30 8.30
C LYS A 62 -20.43 2.80 8.45
N LYS A 63 -20.75 2.10 7.35
CA LYS A 63 -20.99 0.65 7.37
C LYS A 63 -19.69 -0.14 7.59
N TYR A 64 -18.58 0.31 7.01
CA TYR A 64 -17.26 -0.28 7.23
C TYR A 64 -16.78 -0.08 8.67
N HIS A 65 -16.91 1.13 9.21
CA HIS A 65 -16.54 1.43 10.59
C HIS A 65 -17.36 0.61 11.61
N ALA A 66 -18.65 0.36 11.35
CA ALA A 66 -19.46 -0.50 12.20
C ALA A 66 -18.97 -1.95 12.24
N ARG A 67 -18.31 -2.44 11.18
CA ARG A 67 -17.75 -3.79 11.07
C ARG A 67 -16.33 -3.92 11.65
N LEU A 68 -15.59 -2.81 11.73
CA LEU A 68 -14.20 -2.77 12.20
C LEU A 68 -14.10 -2.32 13.67
N LYS A 69 -15.14 -2.53 14.48
CA LYS A 69 -15.09 -2.24 15.90
C LYS A 69 -14.16 -3.23 16.60
N LEU A 70 -13.21 -2.73 17.37
CA LEU A 70 -12.33 -3.56 18.17
C LEU A 70 -13.15 -4.33 19.21
N PRO A 71 -12.89 -5.63 19.41
CA PRO A 71 -13.53 -6.41 20.46
C PRO A 71 -13.11 -5.91 21.85
N HIS A 72 -13.90 -6.26 22.88
CA HIS A 72 -13.53 -5.98 24.26
C HIS A 72 -12.27 -6.75 24.66
N ILE A 73 -11.43 -6.17 25.54
CA ILE A 73 -10.12 -6.73 25.90
C ILE A 73 -10.18 -8.15 26.47
N THR A 74 -11.28 -8.51 27.15
CA THR A 74 -11.49 -9.86 27.70
C THR A 74 -11.56 -10.94 26.61
N VAL A 75 -11.99 -10.58 25.40
CA VAL A 75 -12.01 -11.51 24.25
C VAL A 75 -10.60 -11.76 23.74
N CYS A 76 -9.68 -10.84 23.99
CA CYS A 76 -8.29 -10.91 23.54
C CYS A 76 -7.37 -11.66 24.51
N GLU A 77 -7.84 -12.09 25.69
CA GLU A 77 -6.99 -12.68 26.74
C GLU A 77 -6.23 -13.91 26.24
N GLY A 78 -6.92 -14.83 25.54
CA GLY A 78 -6.30 -16.04 24.97
C GLY A 78 -5.41 -15.80 23.75
N LEU A 79 -5.38 -14.58 23.18
CA LEU A 79 -4.50 -14.28 22.05
C LEU A 79 -3.04 -14.26 22.47
N ARG A 80 -2.73 -13.89 23.72
CA ARG A 80 -1.36 -13.81 24.22
C ARG A 80 -0.60 -15.15 24.11
N ASP A 81 -1.31 -16.27 24.24
CA ASP A 81 -0.73 -17.61 24.18
C ASP A 81 -0.49 -18.10 22.74
N THR A 82 -1.10 -17.43 21.76
CA THR A 82 -1.01 -17.79 20.33
C THR A 82 -0.10 -16.89 19.52
N LEU A 83 0.16 -15.68 20.02
CA LEU A 83 0.91 -14.66 19.33
C LEU A 83 2.39 -14.72 19.71
N ASP A 84 3.25 -14.50 18.71
CA ASP A 84 4.65 -14.20 18.96
C ASP A 84 4.77 -12.78 19.51
N LEU A 85 5.23 -12.68 20.76
CA LEU A 85 5.44 -11.40 21.46
C LEU A 85 6.90 -10.93 21.36
N ALA A 86 7.70 -11.51 20.47
CA ALA A 86 9.03 -11.01 20.18
C ALA A 86 8.96 -9.55 19.72
N PHE A 87 9.87 -8.72 20.26
CA PHE A 87 9.92 -7.30 19.97
C PHE A 87 10.06 -7.00 18.48
N ASP A 88 10.92 -7.72 17.76
CA ASP A 88 11.13 -7.49 16.32
C ASP A 88 9.84 -7.75 15.54
N SER A 89 9.13 -8.83 15.85
CA SER A 89 7.84 -9.16 15.24
C SER A 89 6.78 -8.08 15.53
N VAL A 90 6.55 -7.75 16.80
CA VAL A 90 5.41 -6.88 17.19
C VAL A 90 5.72 -5.40 16.97
N CYS A 91 6.92 -4.94 17.28
CA CYS A 91 7.27 -3.52 17.32
C CYS A 91 8.08 -3.02 16.12
N VAL A 92 8.61 -3.91 15.28
CA VAL A 92 9.40 -3.51 14.09
C VAL A 92 8.71 -3.93 12.80
N GLU A 93 8.37 -5.21 12.65
CA GLU A 93 7.80 -5.77 11.42
C GLU A 93 6.32 -5.43 11.26
N GLN A 94 5.53 -5.54 12.33
CA GLN A 94 4.10 -5.26 12.29
C GLN A 94 3.81 -3.74 12.31
N PRO A 95 3.19 -3.16 11.26
CA PRO A 95 3.02 -1.70 11.16
C PRO A 95 2.14 -1.11 12.28
N ILE A 96 1.09 -1.83 12.68
CA ILE A 96 0.19 -1.40 13.75
C ILE A 96 0.90 -1.47 15.11
N GLY A 97 1.60 -2.57 15.40
CA GLY A 97 2.34 -2.72 16.64
C GLY A 97 3.49 -1.71 16.76
N LYS A 98 4.25 -1.48 15.68
CA LYS A 98 5.25 -0.40 15.60
C LYS A 98 4.66 0.98 15.88
N ARG A 99 3.47 1.28 15.35
CA ARG A 99 2.78 2.54 15.63
C ARG A 99 2.35 2.66 17.09
N LEU A 100 1.68 1.65 17.64
CA LEU A 100 1.24 1.66 19.04
C LEU A 100 2.43 1.78 19.99
N PHE A 101 3.53 1.10 19.69
CA PHE A 101 4.75 1.21 20.47
C PHE A 101 5.37 2.61 20.41
N ARG A 102 5.38 3.28 19.25
CA ARG A 102 5.78 4.70 19.18
C ARG A 102 4.88 5.62 19.99
N GLU A 103 3.56 5.42 19.95
CA GLU A 103 2.60 6.18 20.77
C GLU A 103 2.90 5.98 22.27
N PHE A 104 3.23 4.75 22.69
CA PHE A 104 3.70 4.46 24.05
C PHE A 104 5.01 5.20 24.39
N LEU A 105 6.01 5.19 23.49
CA LEU A 105 7.28 5.90 23.73
C LEU A 105 7.07 7.43 23.80
N GLU A 106 6.13 7.98 23.05
CA GLU A 106 5.81 9.43 23.07
C GLU A 106 5.05 9.85 24.34
N ALA A 107 4.21 8.97 24.88
CA ALA A 107 3.49 9.23 26.13
C ALA A 107 4.44 9.30 27.36
N ASN A 108 5.57 8.61 27.30
CA ASN A 108 6.56 8.55 28.38
C ASN A 108 7.70 9.53 28.14
N LYS A 109 7.83 10.54 29.02
CA LYS A 109 8.86 11.60 28.89
C LYS A 109 10.29 11.06 28.83
N GLU A 110 10.56 9.96 29.53
CA GLU A 110 11.87 9.28 29.57
C GLU A 110 12.25 8.69 28.21
N TYR A 111 11.27 8.25 27.42
CA TYR A 111 11.48 7.59 26.12
C TYR A 111 11.27 8.53 24.93
N LEU A 112 10.87 9.77 25.18
CA LEU A 112 10.62 10.76 24.13
C LEU A 112 11.86 11.01 23.26
N GLY A 113 13.06 11.00 23.85
CA GLY A 113 14.32 11.09 23.09
C GLY A 113 14.51 9.90 22.14
N ALA A 114 14.15 8.69 22.59
CA ALA A 114 14.28 7.46 21.80
C ALA A 114 13.31 7.45 20.62
N SER A 115 12.05 7.83 20.88
CA SER A 115 11.02 7.92 19.84
C SER A 115 11.41 8.91 18.74
N ARG A 116 11.88 10.11 19.14
CA ARG A 116 12.31 11.15 18.19
C ARG A 116 13.56 10.74 17.41
N LEU A 117 14.53 10.14 18.09
CA LEU A 117 15.72 9.59 17.44
C LEU A 117 15.34 8.54 16.39
N TRP A 118 14.47 7.59 16.73
CA TRP A 118 14.02 6.57 15.78
C TRP A 118 13.40 7.20 14.53
N LYS A 119 12.49 8.16 14.71
CA LYS A 119 11.88 8.88 13.59
C LYS A 119 12.91 9.62 12.72
N ASP A 120 13.83 10.36 13.36
CA ASP A 120 14.85 11.11 12.61
C ASP A 120 15.79 10.18 11.83
N ILE A 121 16.01 8.92 12.29
CA ILE A 121 16.79 7.93 11.54
C ILE A 121 15.98 7.35 10.36
N GLU A 122 14.70 7.03 10.54
CA GLU A 122 13.85 6.61 9.41
C GLU A 122 13.81 7.70 8.32
N ASP A 123 13.74 8.96 8.75
CA ASP A 123 13.82 10.12 7.86
C ASP A 123 15.21 10.29 7.21
N TYR A 124 16.28 9.81 7.84
CA TYR A 124 17.64 9.80 7.30
C TYR A 124 17.81 8.70 6.24
N ASP A 125 17.32 7.49 6.52
CA ASP A 125 17.39 6.35 5.60
C ASP A 125 16.62 6.62 4.29
N MET A 126 15.54 7.40 4.38
CA MET A 126 14.73 7.83 3.24
C MET A 126 15.25 9.12 2.57
N ALA A 127 16.35 9.72 3.05
CA ALA A 127 16.85 10.98 2.53
C ALA A 127 17.73 10.80 1.29
N GLU A 128 17.61 11.76 0.37
CA GLU A 128 18.55 11.91 -0.74
C GLU A 128 19.97 12.19 -0.23
N ASP A 129 20.97 11.74 -0.99
CA ASP A 129 22.39 11.85 -0.62
C ASP A 129 22.82 13.31 -0.35
N SER A 130 22.20 14.27 -1.05
CA SER A 130 22.44 15.71 -0.93
C SER A 130 22.08 16.28 0.46
N ASP A 131 21.12 15.67 1.15
CA ASP A 131 20.63 16.09 2.46
C ASP A 131 21.03 15.13 3.59
N ARG A 132 21.49 13.93 3.24
CA ARG A 132 21.88 12.88 4.18
C ARG A 132 22.92 13.38 5.19
N ALA A 133 23.98 14.06 4.74
CA ALA A 133 25.01 14.63 5.63
C ALA A 133 24.45 15.68 6.62
N LYS A 134 23.52 16.53 6.17
CA LYS A 134 22.88 17.54 7.05
C LYS A 134 21.97 16.88 8.09
N LYS A 135 21.22 15.85 7.70
CA LYS A 135 20.37 15.09 8.63
C LYS A 135 21.21 14.34 9.65
N ALA A 136 22.28 13.70 9.20
CA ALA A 136 23.27 13.06 10.05
C ALA A 136 23.80 13.98 11.16
N SER A 137 24.27 15.17 10.78
CA SER A 137 24.79 16.17 11.72
C SER A 137 23.71 16.61 12.74
N LYS A 138 22.47 16.82 12.28
CA LYS A 138 21.34 17.16 13.17
C LYS A 138 21.04 16.05 14.18
N ILE A 139 21.09 14.79 13.77
CA ILE A 139 20.87 13.63 14.66
C ILE A 139 21.93 13.62 15.76
N VAL A 140 23.21 13.73 15.40
CA VAL A 140 24.30 13.74 16.38
C VAL A 140 24.15 14.88 17.36
N GLN A 141 23.89 16.10 16.87
CA GLN A 141 23.73 17.28 17.71
C GLN A 141 22.54 17.18 18.68
N ARG A 142 21.44 16.54 18.27
CA ARG A 142 20.20 16.48 19.06
C ARG A 142 20.20 15.39 20.11
N TYR A 143 20.84 14.25 19.82
CA TYR A 143 20.67 13.02 20.60
C TYR A 143 21.97 12.50 21.23
N MET A 144 23.15 12.91 20.73
CA MET A 144 24.45 12.38 21.14
C MET A 144 25.39 13.41 21.79
N ASP A 145 24.91 14.62 22.01
CA ASP A 145 25.57 15.64 22.82
C ASP A 145 24.95 15.63 24.23
N PRO A 146 25.74 15.43 25.31
CA PRO A 146 25.25 15.49 26.69
C PRO A 146 24.54 16.80 27.05
N SER A 147 24.83 17.89 26.34
CA SER A 147 24.22 19.20 26.55
C SER A 147 22.90 19.36 25.78
N ALA A 148 22.52 18.40 24.93
CA ALA A 148 21.33 18.50 24.10
C ALA A 148 20.04 18.19 24.86
N LYS A 149 18.97 18.90 24.45
CA LYS A 149 17.62 18.75 25.02
C LYS A 149 17.05 17.33 24.93
N HIS A 150 17.46 16.57 23.93
CA HIS A 150 17.00 15.20 23.69
C HIS A 150 18.14 14.20 23.77
N PHE A 151 19.17 14.48 24.58
CA PHE A 151 20.26 13.56 24.80
C PHE A 151 19.74 12.17 25.20
N CYS A 152 20.29 11.14 24.57
CA CYS A 152 19.90 9.75 24.77
C CYS A 152 20.99 9.03 25.57
N PRO A 153 20.93 9.03 26.92
CA PRO A 153 21.99 8.52 27.78
C PRO A 153 22.22 7.01 27.68
N TYR A 154 21.26 6.27 27.13
CA TYR A 154 21.33 4.82 26.92
C TYR A 154 22.09 4.42 25.64
N LEU A 155 22.51 5.39 24.81
CA LEU A 155 23.37 5.11 23.67
C LEU A 155 24.79 4.81 24.16
N PRO A 156 25.39 3.67 23.79
CA PRO A 156 26.75 3.34 24.21
C PRO A 156 27.76 4.32 23.60
N GLU A 157 28.72 4.78 24.41
CA GLU A 157 29.74 5.76 24.02
C GLU A 157 30.54 5.31 22.78
N GLY A 158 30.85 4.01 22.69
CA GLY A 158 31.53 3.45 21.53
C GLY A 158 30.75 3.56 20.22
N THR A 159 29.42 3.60 20.27
CA THR A 159 28.59 3.88 19.09
C THR A 159 28.60 5.36 18.77
N ILE A 160 28.49 6.23 19.78
CA ILE A 160 28.53 7.69 19.60
C ILE A 160 29.86 8.12 18.95
N ALA A 161 30.99 7.57 19.41
CA ALA A 161 32.31 7.86 18.86
C ALA A 161 32.41 7.48 17.37
N LYS A 162 31.97 6.27 17.01
CA LYS A 162 31.96 5.80 15.61
C LYS A 162 31.09 6.66 14.70
N VAL A 163 29.94 7.11 15.19
CA VAL A 163 29.04 7.96 14.40
C VAL A 163 29.65 9.34 14.19
N LYS A 164 30.33 9.88 15.21
CA LYS A 164 31.04 11.17 15.10
C LYS A 164 32.24 11.10 14.15
N GLU A 165 32.97 9.99 14.15
CA GLU A 165 34.10 9.76 13.23
C GLU A 165 33.64 9.60 11.77
N ASN A 166 32.53 8.88 11.55
CA ASN A 166 31.97 8.66 10.22
C ASN A 166 30.98 9.75 9.77
N LEU A 167 30.91 10.89 10.47
CA LEU A 167 29.97 11.96 10.13
C LEU A 167 30.27 12.60 8.77
N GLU A 168 31.54 12.56 8.34
CA GLU A 168 31.99 13.08 7.05
C GLU A 168 32.16 11.99 5.98
N ALA A 169 32.18 10.71 6.40
CA ALA A 169 32.19 9.58 5.48
C ALA A 169 30.74 9.28 5.07
N VAL A 170 30.39 9.58 3.83
CA VAL A 170 29.10 9.20 3.21
C VAL A 170 29.08 7.69 3.00
N GLY A 171 28.89 6.95 4.09
CA GLY A 171 28.74 5.49 4.08
C GLY A 171 27.41 5.07 4.70
N ASP A 172 26.82 4.01 4.16
CA ASP A 172 25.54 3.43 4.59
C ASP A 172 25.52 2.96 6.07
N ASP A 173 26.67 2.98 6.74
CA ASP A 173 26.84 2.55 8.14
C ASP A 173 26.52 3.63 9.19
N PHE A 174 26.06 4.82 8.78
CA PHE A 174 25.96 6.00 9.62
C PHE A 174 25.11 5.80 10.90
N LEU A 175 24.07 4.97 10.86
CA LEU A 175 23.38 4.50 12.07
C LEU A 175 22.43 3.35 11.72
N HIS A 176 22.90 2.10 11.72
CA HIS A 176 21.98 1.00 11.44
C HIS A 176 20.86 0.99 12.50
N LEU A 177 19.61 1.10 12.04
CA LEU A 177 18.38 1.13 12.87
C LEU A 177 18.42 0.05 13.97
N SER A 178 19.02 -1.09 13.65
CA SER A 178 19.24 -2.25 14.54
C SER A 178 19.86 -1.91 15.89
N LYS A 179 20.74 -0.90 15.99
CA LYS A 179 21.38 -0.53 17.27
C LYS A 179 20.47 0.28 18.18
N VAL A 180 19.64 1.15 17.61
CA VAL A 180 18.62 1.92 18.36
C VAL A 180 17.45 1.01 18.71
N VAL A 181 17.02 0.18 17.76
CA VAL A 181 16.03 -0.88 17.91
C VAL A 181 16.43 -1.87 19.02
N ALA A 182 17.71 -2.25 19.13
CA ALA A 182 18.19 -3.10 20.22
C ALA A 182 18.09 -2.45 21.62
N GLN A 183 18.19 -1.12 21.74
CA GLN A 183 17.95 -0.44 23.03
C GLN A 183 16.46 -0.28 23.31
N LEU A 184 15.65 -0.05 22.26
CA LEU A 184 14.19 -0.07 22.37
C LEU A 184 13.66 -1.44 22.79
N HIS A 185 14.30 -2.53 22.35
CA HIS A 185 14.02 -3.89 22.81
C HIS A 185 14.24 -4.04 24.32
N LYS A 186 15.28 -3.40 24.89
CA LYS A 186 15.47 -3.39 26.35
C LYS A 186 14.35 -2.65 27.07
N ILE A 187 13.91 -1.50 26.54
CA ILE A 187 12.79 -0.73 27.09
C ILE A 187 11.49 -1.54 27.03
N TYR A 188 11.26 -2.24 25.91
CA TYR A 188 10.12 -3.15 25.75
C TYR A 188 10.13 -4.26 26.79
N ASN A 189 11.27 -4.93 26.99
CA ASN A 189 11.37 -6.00 28.00
C ASN A 189 11.18 -5.50 29.43
N ILE A 190 11.62 -4.27 29.77
CA ILE A 190 11.36 -3.67 31.09
C ILE A 190 9.86 -3.35 31.28
N SER A 191 9.17 -2.95 30.21
CA SER A 191 7.76 -2.55 30.26
C SER A 191 6.79 -3.74 30.22
N THR A 192 7.28 -4.95 29.91
CA THR A 192 6.46 -6.16 29.73
C THR A 192 6.55 -7.11 30.95
N VAL A 193 7.42 -6.81 31.92
CA VAL A 193 7.51 -7.49 33.24
C VAL A 193 6.64 -6.74 34.26
#